data_AF-A0A7C1X843-F1
#
_entry.id   AF-A0A7C1X843-F1
#
_cell.length_a   1.000
_cell.length_b   1.000
_cell.length_c   1.000
_cell.angle_alpha   90.00
_cell.angle_beta   90.00
_cell.angle_gamma   90.00
#
_symmetry.space_group_name_H-M   'P 1'
#
loop_
_entity.id
_entity.type
_entity.pdbx_description
1 polymer ?
#
loop_
_entity_poly.entity_id
_entity_poly.type
_entity_poly.pdbx_seq_one_letter_code
_entity_poly.pdbx_strand_id
1 'polypeptide(L)'
;MVGIVVAPGMRVAGVVLLAVVVVSACSRLPPIPGGSASHDVRRGEALYNQYCLSCHGGPAGGSMMDYPPRHNANGHTWHHPDCQLKEIIKNGSDEMTRKMRQMMAPPNAPTMLAFKDVLTDEDIDAILAFIKTWWTDQQRSFQAQVTRANC
;
A
#
# COMPACT_ATOMS: atom_id res chain seq x y z
N MET A 1 62.43 12.69 47.43
CA MET A 1 62.89 12.13 48.71
C MET A 1 61.63 12.00 49.56
N VAL A 2 61.14 10.88 50.10
CA VAL A 2 61.62 9.53 50.48
C VAL A 2 60.32 8.70 50.49
N GLY A 3 60.21 7.53 49.87
CA GLY A 3 60.71 6.26 50.39
C GLY A 3 59.64 5.55 51.22
N ILE A 4 59.25 4.37 50.74
CA ILE A 4 58.16 3.46 51.14
C ILE A 4 58.37 2.87 52.54
N VAL A 5 57.28 2.58 53.28
CA VAL A 5 57.25 1.45 54.22
C VAL A 5 55.92 0.69 54.07
N VAL A 6 56.04 -0.58 53.71
CA VAL A 6 54.97 -1.60 53.72
C VAL A 6 55.02 -2.32 55.06
N ALA A 7 53.87 -2.64 55.65
CA ALA A 7 53.76 -3.72 56.63
C ALA A 7 52.40 -4.45 56.50
N PRO A 8 52.33 -5.74 56.89
CA PRO A 8 51.43 -6.74 56.30
C PRO A 8 50.21 -7.06 57.17
N GLY A 9 49.16 -7.60 56.56
CA GLY A 9 47.97 -8.03 57.31
C GLY A 9 46.91 -8.70 56.46
N MET A 10 47.20 -9.88 55.95
CA MET A 10 46.24 -10.78 55.30
C MET A 10 45.21 -11.28 56.33
N ARG A 11 43.90 -11.17 56.04
CA ARG A 11 42.97 -12.33 55.94
C ARG A 11 41.50 -11.91 55.73
N VAL A 12 41.01 -12.29 54.54
CA VAL A 12 39.77 -13.05 54.24
C VAL A 12 38.47 -12.61 54.92
N ALA A 13 37.49 -12.20 54.10
CA ALA A 13 36.20 -12.89 53.91
C ALA A 13 35.13 -11.87 53.51
N GLY A 14 34.56 -12.01 52.32
CA GLY A 14 33.38 -11.24 51.94
C GLY A 14 33.27 -11.00 50.45
N VAL A 15 33.34 -12.07 49.66
CA VAL A 15 32.86 -12.03 48.27
C VAL A 15 31.34 -11.86 48.33
N VAL A 16 30.85 -10.63 48.14
CA VAL A 16 29.47 -10.41 47.71
C VAL A 16 29.52 -10.22 46.21
N LEU A 17 29.58 -11.33 45.49
CA LEU A 17 29.27 -11.37 44.07
C LEU A 17 27.78 -11.04 43.92
N LEU A 18 27.47 -9.75 43.77
CA LEU A 18 26.21 -9.33 43.18
C LEU A 18 26.26 -9.75 41.71
N ALA A 19 25.78 -10.97 41.45
CA ALA A 19 25.48 -11.43 40.11
C ALA A 19 24.34 -10.57 39.57
N VAL A 20 24.69 -9.47 38.88
CA VAL A 20 23.75 -8.73 38.06
C VAL A 20 23.45 -9.62 36.85
N VAL A 21 22.40 -10.41 36.95
CA VAL A 21 21.84 -11.15 35.82
C VAL A 21 21.19 -10.12 34.90
N VAL A 22 21.96 -9.61 33.94
CA VAL A 22 21.41 -8.85 32.82
C VAL A 22 20.67 -9.84 31.93
N VAL A 23 19.37 -10.01 32.19
CA VAL A 23 18.48 -10.73 31.27
C VAL A 23 18.34 -9.86 30.02
N SER A 24 19.20 -10.09 29.02
CA SER A 24 18.98 -9.62 27.65
C SER A 24 17.78 -10.36 27.07
N ALA A 25 16.59 -9.90 27.42
CA ALA A 25 15.38 -10.19 26.67
C ALA A 25 15.44 -9.43 25.34
N CYS A 26 16.17 -9.98 24.37
CA CYS A 26 15.86 -9.73 22.96
C CYS A 26 14.50 -10.37 22.68
N SER A 27 13.45 -9.68 23.10
CA SER A 27 12.09 -9.99 22.72
C SER A 27 12.02 -9.90 21.21
N ARG A 28 11.86 -11.06 20.57
CA ARG A 28 11.36 -11.17 19.21
C ARG A 28 9.99 -10.50 19.20
N LEU A 29 9.96 -9.20 18.87
CA LEU A 29 8.72 -8.50 18.62
C LEU A 29 8.01 -9.23 17.48
N PRO A 30 6.74 -9.64 17.66
CA PRO A 30 5.96 -10.13 16.54
C PRO A 30 5.89 -9.03 15.47
N PRO A 31 5.98 -9.36 14.16
CA PRO A 31 5.79 -8.37 13.11
C PRO A 31 4.42 -7.70 13.30
N ILE A 32 4.41 -6.36 13.42
CA ILE A 32 3.17 -5.59 13.49
C ILE A 32 2.47 -5.73 12.14
N PRO A 33 1.24 -6.28 12.07
CA PRO A 33 0.53 -6.52 10.80
C PRO A 33 0.14 -5.25 10.01
N GLY A 34 0.50 -4.06 10.48
CA GLY A 34 0.16 -2.77 9.84
C GLY A 34 1.26 -2.15 8.98
N GLY A 35 2.46 -2.76 8.94
CA GLY A 35 3.60 -2.19 8.22
C GLY A 35 3.49 -2.28 6.70
N SER A 36 3.01 -3.42 6.16
CA SER A 36 2.93 -3.68 4.73
C SER A 36 1.78 -2.92 4.06
N ALA A 37 0.55 -3.01 4.60
CA ALA A 37 -0.61 -2.33 4.03
C ALA A 37 -0.42 -0.80 3.93
N SER A 38 0.25 -0.19 4.91
CA SER A 38 0.55 1.25 4.86
C SER A 38 1.70 1.59 3.90
N HIS A 39 2.66 0.68 3.70
CA HIS A 39 3.74 0.85 2.73
C HIS A 39 3.21 0.77 1.29
N ASP A 40 2.33 -0.20 1.01
CA ASP A 40 1.74 -0.41 -0.31
C ASP A 40 0.85 0.77 -0.71
N VAL A 41 0.08 1.31 0.24
CA VAL A 41 -0.73 2.52 0.01
C VAL A 41 0.13 3.75 -0.29
N ARG A 42 1.24 3.98 0.43
CA ARG A 42 2.15 5.11 0.14
C ARG A 42 2.85 4.97 -1.21
N ARG A 43 3.27 3.76 -1.57
CA ARG A 43 3.83 3.49 -2.91
C ARG A 43 2.79 3.75 -3.99
N GLY A 44 1.57 3.25 -3.78
CA GLY A 44 0.43 3.44 -4.67
C GLY A 44 0.08 4.91 -4.88
N GLU A 45 0.12 5.72 -3.82
CA GLU A 45 -0.11 7.17 -3.89
C GLU A 45 0.91 7.86 -4.82
N ALA A 46 2.20 7.57 -4.64
CA ALA A 46 3.24 8.17 -5.46
C ALA A 46 3.07 7.83 -6.95
N LEU A 47 2.77 6.57 -7.25
CA LEU A 47 2.55 6.10 -8.61
C LEU A 47 1.26 6.65 -9.21
N TYR A 48 0.17 6.71 -8.44
CA TYR A 48 -1.09 7.30 -8.88
C TYR A 48 -0.91 8.77 -9.26
N ASN A 49 -0.18 9.53 -8.44
CA ASN A 49 0.11 10.94 -8.70
C ASN A 49 0.94 11.12 -9.99
N GLN A 50 1.84 10.17 -10.28
CA GLN A 50 2.68 10.22 -11.47
C GLN A 50 1.93 9.82 -12.75
N TYR A 51 1.10 8.78 -12.71
CA TYR A 51 0.57 8.13 -13.92
C TYR A 51 -0.95 8.30 -14.12
N CYS A 52 -1.72 8.59 -13.07
CA CYS A 52 -3.19 8.49 -13.11
C CYS A 52 -3.91 9.82 -12.84
N LEU A 53 -3.36 10.63 -11.93
CA LEU A 53 -4.02 11.81 -11.36
C LEU A 53 -4.46 12.85 -12.41
N SER A 54 -3.64 13.07 -13.44
CA SER A 54 -3.90 14.08 -14.48
C SER A 54 -5.20 13.86 -15.24
N CYS A 55 -5.65 12.60 -15.34
CA CYS A 55 -6.86 12.21 -16.05
C CYS A 55 -8.02 11.87 -15.10
N HIS A 56 -7.73 11.10 -14.04
CA HIS A 56 -8.76 10.55 -13.15
C HIS A 56 -9.10 11.44 -11.96
N GLY A 57 -8.26 12.43 -11.65
CA GLY A 57 -8.45 13.34 -10.52
C GLY A 57 -8.19 12.69 -9.17
N GLY A 58 -8.61 13.37 -8.11
CA GLY A 58 -8.28 12.98 -6.73
C GLY A 58 -9.46 12.39 -5.93
N PRO A 59 -9.39 12.46 -4.59
CA PRO A 59 -10.34 11.81 -3.69
C PRO A 59 -11.75 12.42 -3.69
N ALA A 60 -11.95 13.56 -4.35
CA ALA A 60 -13.20 14.33 -4.29
C ALA A 60 -13.70 14.76 -5.67
N GLY A 61 -14.99 15.07 -5.72
CA GLY A 61 -15.68 15.61 -6.89
C GLY A 61 -15.92 14.59 -8.00
N GLY A 62 -16.58 15.08 -9.05
CA GLY A 62 -17.00 14.29 -10.19
C GLY A 62 -18.16 13.33 -9.90
N SER A 63 -18.48 12.51 -10.89
CA SER A 63 -19.68 11.67 -10.91
C SER A 63 -19.44 10.30 -11.57
N MET A 64 -20.42 9.41 -11.43
CA MET A 64 -20.45 8.11 -12.10
C MET A 64 -20.43 8.22 -13.64
N MET A 65 -20.83 9.35 -14.20
CA MET A 65 -20.92 9.57 -15.65
C MET A 65 -19.68 10.24 -16.24
N ASP A 66 -18.69 10.59 -15.42
CA ASP A 66 -17.49 11.27 -15.88
C ASP A 66 -16.60 10.33 -16.70
N TYR A 67 -15.96 10.91 -17.73
CA TYR A 67 -14.98 10.22 -18.57
C TYR A 67 -13.67 11.02 -18.61
N PRO A 68 -12.53 10.45 -18.18
CA PRO A 68 -12.35 9.13 -17.55
C PRO A 68 -13.07 8.96 -16.21
N PRO A 69 -13.39 7.72 -15.80
CA PRO A 69 -14.10 7.46 -14.56
C PRO A 69 -13.32 8.00 -13.36
N ARG A 70 -14.02 8.64 -12.42
CA ARG A 70 -13.42 9.02 -11.13
C ARG A 70 -13.21 7.76 -10.30
N HIS A 71 -12.04 7.65 -9.69
CA HIS A 71 -11.68 6.50 -8.85
C HIS A 71 -12.09 6.65 -7.39
N ASN A 72 -12.62 7.82 -7.00
CA ASN A 72 -13.15 8.07 -5.66
C ASN A 72 -14.56 7.48 -5.46
N ALA A 73 -15.14 7.70 -4.28
CA ALA A 73 -16.45 7.15 -3.89
C ALA A 73 -17.64 7.57 -4.79
N ASN A 74 -17.52 8.68 -5.55
CA ASN A 74 -18.60 9.16 -6.43
C ASN A 74 -18.60 8.48 -7.80
N GLY A 75 -17.51 7.80 -8.17
CA GLY A 75 -17.41 7.04 -9.41
C GLY A 75 -17.91 5.60 -9.27
N HIS A 76 -17.52 4.75 -10.23
CA HIS A 76 -18.00 3.37 -10.33
C HIS A 76 -16.91 2.30 -10.33
N THR A 77 -15.64 2.67 -10.12
CA THR A 77 -14.52 1.73 -10.21
C THR A 77 -14.65 0.54 -9.25
N TRP A 78 -15.25 0.77 -8.08
CA TRP A 78 -15.50 -0.23 -7.05
C TRP A 78 -16.54 -1.30 -7.45
N HIS A 79 -17.25 -1.14 -8.58
CA HIS A 79 -18.11 -2.18 -9.13
C HIS A 79 -17.34 -3.30 -9.84
N HIS A 80 -16.05 -3.11 -10.12
CA HIS A 80 -15.25 -4.03 -10.93
C HIS A 80 -14.27 -4.85 -10.07
N PRO A 81 -14.05 -6.13 -10.40
CA PRO A 81 -13.12 -6.99 -9.69
C PRO A 81 -11.66 -6.57 -9.95
N ASP A 82 -10.77 -6.87 -9.01
CA ASP A 82 -9.34 -6.51 -9.12
C ASP A 82 -8.69 -7.04 -10.41
N CYS A 83 -8.92 -8.30 -10.79
CA CYS A 83 -8.37 -8.88 -12.01
C CYS A 83 -8.74 -8.05 -13.26
N GLN A 84 -9.99 -7.60 -13.37
CA GLN A 84 -10.41 -6.74 -14.49
C GLN A 84 -9.70 -5.37 -14.43
N LEU A 85 -9.62 -4.75 -13.25
CA LEU A 85 -8.95 -3.47 -13.07
C LEU A 85 -7.46 -3.55 -13.42
N LYS A 86 -6.77 -4.63 -13.02
CA LYS A 86 -5.38 -4.89 -13.39
C LYS A 86 -5.21 -5.01 -14.90
N GLU A 87 -6.07 -5.78 -15.56
CA GLU A 87 -6.00 -5.94 -17.03
C GLU A 87 -6.20 -4.61 -17.77
N ILE A 88 -7.13 -3.76 -17.31
CA ILE A 88 -7.33 -2.42 -17.88
C ILE A 88 -6.08 -1.53 -17.68
N ILE A 89 -5.42 -1.60 -16.53
CA ILE A 89 -4.19 -0.83 -16.30
C ILE A 89 -3.04 -1.36 -17.17
N LYS A 90 -2.87 -2.69 -17.27
CA LYS A 90 -1.80 -3.33 -18.06
C LYS A 90 -1.98 -3.04 -19.55
N ASN A 91 -3.18 -3.26 -20.07
CA ASN A 91 -3.45 -3.30 -21.50
C ASN A 91 -4.19 -2.07 -22.03
N GLY A 92 -4.55 -1.12 -21.17
CA GLY A 92 -5.33 0.06 -21.53
C GLY A 92 -6.78 -0.29 -21.86
N SER A 93 -7.42 0.53 -22.70
CA SER A 93 -8.75 0.19 -23.23
C SER A 93 -8.66 -0.97 -24.24
N ASP A 94 -8.70 -2.20 -23.72
CA ASP A 94 -8.76 -3.45 -24.50
C ASP A 94 -9.99 -3.50 -25.43
N GLU A 95 -10.10 -4.54 -26.28
CA GLU A 95 -11.21 -4.62 -27.24
C GLU A 95 -12.59 -4.59 -26.57
N MET A 96 -12.73 -5.24 -25.42
CA MET A 96 -13.98 -5.27 -24.66
C MET A 96 -14.34 -3.88 -24.12
N THR A 97 -13.38 -3.19 -23.50
CA THR A 97 -13.53 -1.82 -23.04
C THR A 97 -13.80 -0.88 -24.21
N ARG A 98 -13.20 -1.12 -25.38
CA ARG A 98 -13.41 -0.31 -26.59
C ARG A 98 -14.84 -0.40 -27.12
N LYS A 99 -15.45 -1.60 -27.10
CA LYS A 99 -16.87 -1.79 -27.47
C LYS A 99 -17.81 -1.09 -26.48
N MET A 100 -17.58 -1.27 -25.18
CA MET A 100 -18.39 -0.58 -24.15
C MET A 100 -18.24 0.94 -24.23
N ARG A 101 -17.02 1.41 -24.48
CA ARG A 101 -16.71 2.82 -24.70
C ARG A 101 -17.41 3.37 -25.95
N GLN A 102 -17.50 2.61 -27.04
CA GLN A 102 -18.23 3.05 -28.24
C GLN A 102 -19.73 3.25 -27.96
N MET A 103 -20.30 2.51 -27.02
CA MET A 103 -21.71 2.64 -26.63
C MET A 103 -21.96 3.74 -25.59
N MET A 104 -21.02 3.96 -24.66
CA MET A 104 -21.28 4.81 -23.47
C MET A 104 -20.38 6.05 -23.34
N ALA A 105 -19.22 6.10 -23.99
CA ALA A 105 -18.31 7.23 -23.86
C ALA A 105 -18.62 8.33 -24.89
N PRO A 106 -18.44 9.61 -24.53
CA PRO A 106 -18.57 10.71 -25.48
C PRO A 106 -17.51 10.61 -26.59
N PRO A 107 -17.77 11.17 -27.78
CA PRO A 107 -16.89 11.04 -28.96
C PRO A 107 -15.43 11.41 -28.71
N ASN A 108 -15.19 12.37 -27.80
CA ASN A 108 -13.86 12.92 -27.49
C ASN A 108 -13.29 12.46 -26.15
N ALA A 109 -13.85 11.42 -25.51
CA ALA A 109 -13.26 10.92 -24.27
C ALA A 109 -11.82 10.46 -24.52
N PRO A 110 -10.85 10.69 -23.63
CA PRO A 110 -9.51 10.14 -23.80
C PRO A 110 -9.53 8.61 -23.63
N THR A 111 -8.60 7.92 -24.29
CA THR A 111 -8.44 6.45 -24.17
C THR A 111 -7.50 6.13 -23.01
N MET A 112 -7.81 5.08 -22.25
CA MET A 112 -6.92 4.62 -21.18
C MET A 112 -5.65 4.02 -21.79
N LEU A 113 -4.50 4.53 -21.38
CA LEU A 113 -3.18 4.07 -21.83
C LEU A 113 -2.84 2.70 -21.24
N ALA A 114 -2.00 1.94 -21.93
CA ALA A 114 -1.46 0.67 -21.45
C ALA A 114 -0.17 0.91 -20.64
N PHE A 115 -0.04 0.27 -19.48
CA PHE A 115 1.10 0.44 -18.58
C PHE A 115 1.91 -0.84 -18.33
N LYS A 116 1.61 -1.95 -19.03
CA LYS A 116 2.32 -3.24 -18.84
C LYS A 116 3.84 -3.19 -18.98
N ASP A 117 4.37 -2.23 -19.74
CA ASP A 117 5.81 -2.06 -19.98
C ASP A 117 6.43 -0.98 -19.06
N VAL A 118 5.64 -0.40 -18.15
CA VAL A 118 6.01 0.72 -17.27
C VAL A 118 5.84 0.38 -15.79
N LEU A 119 4.78 -0.35 -15.43
CA LEU A 119 4.42 -0.72 -14.06
C LEU A 119 4.53 -2.24 -13.88
N THR A 120 5.05 -2.69 -12.73
CA THR A 120 4.99 -4.12 -12.38
C THR A 120 3.60 -4.51 -11.86
N ASP A 121 3.36 -5.80 -11.63
CA ASP A 121 2.08 -6.22 -11.04
C ASP A 121 1.94 -5.73 -9.58
N GLU A 122 3.04 -5.67 -8.81
CA GLU A 122 3.08 -5.07 -7.47
C GLU A 122 2.85 -3.55 -7.55
N ASP A 123 3.42 -2.92 -8.58
CA ASP A 123 3.00 -1.67 -9.22
C ASP A 123 1.51 -1.35 -9.07
N ILE A 124 0.79 -2.16 -9.82
CA ILE A 124 -0.63 -2.01 -10.05
C ILE A 124 -1.41 -2.32 -8.77
N ASP A 125 -0.97 -3.31 -8.00
CA ASP A 125 -1.60 -3.67 -6.73
C ASP A 125 -1.49 -2.56 -5.69
N ALA A 126 -0.34 -1.90 -5.61
CA ALA A 126 -0.15 -0.73 -4.76
C ALA A 126 -1.08 0.42 -5.17
N ILE A 127 -1.19 0.72 -6.47
CA ILE A 127 -2.11 1.74 -7.00
C ILE A 127 -3.56 1.43 -6.65
N LEU A 128 -4.00 0.18 -6.85
CA LEU A 128 -5.37 -0.24 -6.52
C LEU A 128 -5.62 -0.17 -5.00
N ALA A 129 -4.63 -0.53 -4.18
CA ALA A 129 -4.72 -0.38 -2.72
C ALA A 129 -4.89 1.09 -2.32
N PHE A 130 -4.16 2.01 -2.95
CA PHE A 130 -4.33 3.45 -2.72
C PHE A 130 -5.71 3.95 -3.14
N ILE A 131 -6.19 3.59 -4.34
CA ILE A 131 -7.54 3.98 -4.82
C ILE A 131 -8.63 3.52 -3.84
N LYS A 132 -8.52 2.30 -3.31
CA LYS A 132 -9.46 1.72 -2.33
C LYS A 132 -9.59 2.53 -1.04
N THR A 133 -8.61 3.38 -0.72
CA THR A 133 -8.67 4.26 0.48
C THR A 133 -9.75 5.33 0.37
N TRP A 134 -10.15 5.71 -0.86
CA TRP A 134 -11.17 6.73 -1.09
C TRP A 134 -12.60 6.20 -1.06
N TRP A 135 -12.77 4.89 -1.00
CA TRP A 135 -14.09 4.25 -0.99
C TRP A 135 -14.67 4.18 0.41
N THR A 136 -16.00 4.05 0.49
CA THR A 136 -16.65 3.74 1.77
C THR A 136 -16.38 2.28 2.16
N ASP A 137 -16.62 1.95 3.44
CA ASP A 137 -16.52 0.55 3.90
C ASP A 137 -17.45 -0.39 3.13
N GLN A 138 -18.67 0.07 2.81
CA GLN A 138 -19.62 -0.70 2.02
C GLN A 138 -19.11 -0.95 0.60
N GLN A 139 -18.54 0.07 -0.06
CA GLN A 139 -17.98 -0.04 -1.40
C GLN A 139 -16.77 -1.00 -1.42
N ARG A 140 -15.85 -0.89 -0.46
CA ARG A 140 -14.72 -1.83 -0.32
C ARG A 140 -15.21 -3.27 -0.09
N SER A 141 -16.20 -3.46 0.78
CA SER A 141 -16.77 -4.77 1.07
C SER A 141 -17.44 -5.38 -0.16
N PHE A 142 -18.21 -4.57 -0.91
CA PHE A 142 -18.81 -5.00 -2.16
C PHE A 142 -17.75 -5.37 -3.20
N GLN A 143 -16.76 -4.51 -3.41
CA GLN A 143 -15.70 -4.76 -4.39
C GLN A 143 -14.89 -6.02 -4.06
N ALA A 144 -14.63 -6.27 -2.78
CA ALA A 144 -13.96 -7.49 -2.34
C ALA A 144 -14.82 -8.74 -2.63
N GLN A 145 -16.15 -8.65 -2.52
CA GLN A 145 -17.05 -9.74 -2.92
C GLN A 145 -17.03 -9.96 -4.43
N VAL A 146 -17.12 -8.89 -5.23
CA VAL A 146 -17.05 -8.98 -6.69
C VAL A 146 -15.72 -9.58 -7.13
N THR A 147 -14.61 -9.16 -6.53
CA THR A 147 -13.27 -9.73 -6.80
C THR A 147 -13.23 -11.23 -6.52
N ARG A 148 -13.69 -11.68 -5.34
CA ARG A 148 -13.71 -13.11 -4.99
C ARG A 148 -14.56 -13.96 -5.92
N ALA A 149 -15.62 -13.39 -6.49
CA ALA A 149 -16.53 -14.11 -7.36
C ALA A 149 -16.06 -14.22 -8.83
N ASN A 150 -15.08 -13.42 -9.26
CA ASN A 150 -14.78 -13.23 -10.69
C ASN A 150 -13.30 -13.40 -11.10
N CYS A 151 -12.36 -13.64 -10.18
CA CYS A 151 -10.92 -13.65 -10.48
C CYS A 151 -10.22 -15.03 -10.46
#